data_AF-A0A7X6DMJ2-F1
#
_entry.id   AF-A0A7X6DMJ2-F1
#
_cell.length_a   1.000
_cell.length_b   1.000
_cell.length_c   1.000
_cell.angle_alpha   90.00
_cell.angle_beta   90.00
_cell.angle_gamma   90.00
#
_symmetry.space_group_name_H-M   'P 1'
#
loop_
_entity.id
_entity.type
_entity.pdbx_description
1 polymer ?
#
loop_
_entity_poly.entity_id
_entity_poly.type
_entity_poly.pdbx_seq_one_letter_code
_entity_poly.pdbx_strand_id
1 'polypeptide(L)' 'MRGLETIKRLRDQQRSADRDLYDAIEKYFPIGASISWKRGGYRQEGKVIRTYDERIKVRNNRTKKEFWIHIYDVLQ' A
#
# COMPACT_ATOMS: atom_id res chain seq x y z
N MET A 1 17.37 6.04 34.91
CA MET A 1 17.47 6.36 33.47
C MET A 1 17.62 5.09 32.60
N ARG A 2 16.70 4.11 32.66
CA ARG A 2 16.74 2.90 31.78
C ARG A 2 15.52 2.75 30.86
N GLY A 3 14.43 3.49 31.08
CA GLY A 3 13.21 3.39 30.28
C GLY A 3 13.24 4.15 28.95
N LEU A 4 13.99 5.26 28.88
CA LEU A 4 14.04 6.12 27.69
C LEU A 4 14.80 5.48 26.51
N GLU A 5 15.85 4.71 26.79
CA GLU A 5 16.62 3.99 25.75
C GLU A 5 15.81 2.86 25.11
N THR A 6 14.98 2.17 25.89
CA THR A 6 14.10 1.11 25.40
C THR A 6 13.00 1.67 24.48
N ILE A 7 12.38 2.79 24.87
CA ILE A 7 11.36 3.46 24.04
C ILE A 7 11.96 3.97 22.72
N LYS A 8 13.19 4.48 22.75
CA LYS A 8 13.89 4.96 21.55
C LYS A 8 14.20 3.79 20.60
N ARG A 9 14.71 2.66 21.11
CA ARG A 9 14.93 1.45 20.31
C ARG A 9 13.65 0.89 19.69
N LEU A 10 12.54 0.87 20.42
CA LEU A 10 11.26 0.39 19.90
C LEU A 10 10.73 1.30 18.77
N ARG A 11 10.87 2.62 18.91
CA ARG A 11 10.51 3.58 17.84
C ARG A 11 11.40 3.46 16.61
N ASP A 12 12.70 3.26 16.80
CA ASP A 12 13.64 3.13 15.69
C ASP A 12 13.44 1.79 14.94
N GLN A 13 13.10 0.70 15.65
CA GLN A 13 12.72 -0.58 15.02
C GLN A 13 11.41 -0.47 14.24
N GLN A 14 10.41 0.23 14.77
CA GLN A 14 9.14 0.45 14.08
C GLN A 14 9.33 1.23 12.77
N ARG A 15 10.16 2.28 12.78
CA ARG A 15 10.47 3.06 11.57
C ARG A 15 11.20 2.27 10.49
N SER A 16 12.03 1.29 10.86
CA SER A 16 12.71 0.42 9.89
C SER A 16 11.71 -0.50 9.19
N ALA A 17 10.80 -1.12 9.96
CA ALA A 17 9.78 -2.02 9.42
C ALA A 17 8.78 -1.27 8.51
N ASP A 18 8.37 -0.06 8.89
CA ASP A 18 7.49 0.78 8.07
C ASP A 18 8.14 1.14 6.72
N ARG A 19 9.48 1.29 6.70
CA ARG A 19 10.23 1.62 5.48
C ARG A 19 10.38 0.42 4.56
N ASP A 20 10.72 -0.74 5.11
CA ASP A 20 10.84 -1.98 4.33
C ASP A 20 9.51 -2.36 3.68
N LEU A 21 8.40 -2.16 4.40
CA LEU A 21 7.05 -2.36 3.90
C LEU A 21 6.72 -1.37 2.76
N TYR A 22 7.02 -0.09 2.96
CA TYR A 22 6.82 0.94 1.94
C TYR A 22 7.61 0.62 0.65
N ASP A 23 8.88 0.29 0.79
CA ASP A 23 9.77 -0.03 -0.35
C ASP A 23 9.28 -1.30 -1.08
N ALA A 24 8.80 -2.31 -0.35
CA ALA A 24 8.20 -3.49 -0.95
C ALA A 24 6.92 -3.14 -1.74
N ILE A 25 6.05 -2.30 -1.17
CA ILE A 25 4.79 -1.91 -1.82
C ILE A 25 5.06 -1.10 -3.08
N GLU A 26 5.98 -0.14 -3.07
CA GLU A 26 6.36 0.59 -4.28
C GLU A 26 6.97 -0.32 -5.36
N LYS A 27 7.74 -1.33 -4.94
CA LYS A 27 8.33 -2.32 -5.86
C LYS A 27 7.28 -3.21 -6.53
N TYR A 28 6.29 -3.70 -5.78
CA TYR A 28 5.26 -4.60 -6.31
C TYR A 28 4.09 -3.86 -6.99
N PHE A 29 3.80 -2.63 -6.56
CA PHE A 29 2.71 -1.81 -7.06
C PHE A 29 3.20 -0.43 -7.52
N PRO A 30 4.09 -0.38 -8.54
CA PRO A 30 4.63 0.90 -9.00
C PRO A 30 3.52 1.78 -9.60
N ILE A 31 3.66 3.10 -9.44
CA ILE A 31 2.73 4.07 -10.04
C ILE A 31 2.69 3.84 -11.56
N GLY A 32 1.47 3.72 -12.10
CA GLY A 32 1.21 3.41 -13.49
C GLY A 32 0.99 1.91 -13.79
N ALA A 33 1.30 1.01 -12.85
CA ALA A 33 1.08 -0.41 -13.01
C ALA A 33 -0.40 -0.73 -13.21
N SER A 34 -0.69 -1.60 -14.17
CA SER A 34 -2.03 -2.15 -14.38
C SER A 34 -2.30 -3.26 -13.37
N ILE A 35 -3.42 -3.19 -12.65
CA ILE A 35 -3.80 -4.20 -11.66
C ILE A 35 -5.28 -4.56 -11.75
N SER A 36 -5.62 -5.72 -11.18
CA SER A 36 -7.00 -6.14 -10.92
C SER A 36 -7.25 -6.18 -9.41
N TRP A 37 -8.45 -5.82 -8.95
CA TRP A 37 -8.80 -5.93 -7.52
C TRP A 37 -10.27 -6.28 -7.33
N LYS A 38 -10.64 -6.73 -6.13
CA LYS A 38 -12.03 -7.04 -5.77
C LYS A 38 -12.70 -5.84 -5.11
N ARG A 39 -13.93 -5.52 -5.52
CA ARG A 39 -14.78 -4.55 -4.81
C ARG A 39 -16.25 -4.93 -4.91
N GLY A 40 -16.91 -5.05 -3.75
CA GLY A 40 -18.33 -5.42 -3.69
C GLY A 40 -18.64 -6.76 -4.34
N GLY A 41 -17.69 -7.71 -4.30
CA GLY A 41 -17.83 -9.01 -4.96
C GLY A 41 -17.40 -9.06 -6.43
N TYR A 42 -17.18 -7.91 -7.07
CA TYR A 42 -16.85 -7.83 -8.50
C TYR A 42 -15.37 -7.56 -8.72
N ARG A 43 -14.79 -8.18 -9.76
CA ARG A 43 -13.46 -7.86 -10.27
C ARG A 43 -13.48 -6.47 -10.92
N GLN A 44 -12.47 -5.69 -10.60
CA GLN A 44 -12.21 -4.36 -11.14
C GLN A 44 -10.82 -4.32 -11.75
N GLU A 45 -10.62 -3.42 -12.71
CA GLU A 45 -9.35 -3.25 -13.41
C GLU A 45 -9.01 -1.77 -13.51
N GLY A 46 -7.72 -1.45 -13.47
CA GLY A 46 -7.27 -0.08 -13.38
C GLY A 46 -5.76 0.05 -13.29
N LYS A 47 -5.32 1.25 -12.95
CA LYS A 47 -3.90 1.57 -12.77
C LYS A 47 -3.64 2.12 -11.38
N VAL A 48 -2.48 1.79 -10.81
CA VAL A 48 -1.98 2.44 -9.60
C VAL A 48 -1.64 3.90 -9.92
N ILE A 49 -2.08 4.83 -9.09
CA ILE A 49 -1.78 6.26 -9.22
C ILE A 49 -1.02 6.82 -8.02
N ARG A 50 -1.08 6.15 -6.87
CA ARG A 50 -0.33 6.51 -5.65
C ARG A 50 -0.21 5.30 -4.72
N THR A 51 0.89 5.23 -3.99
CA THR A 51 1.12 4.29 -2.88
C THR A 51 1.15 5.08 -1.57
N TYR A 52 0.63 4.50 -0.49
CA TYR A 52 0.75 5.08 0.85
C TYR A 52 0.55 3.98 1.88
N ASP A 53 1.64 3.64 2.59
CA ASP A 53 1.62 2.57 3.58
C ASP A 53 1.02 1.28 2.95
N GLU A 54 0.18 0.53 3.66
CA GLU A 54 -0.49 -0.69 3.15
C GLU A 54 -1.61 -0.44 2.13
N ARG A 55 -1.77 0.79 1.64
CA ARG A 55 -2.86 1.18 0.75
C ARG A 55 -2.32 1.72 -0.56
N ILE A 56 -3.05 1.39 -1.62
CA ILE A 56 -2.78 1.93 -2.95
C ILE A 56 -4.00 2.66 -3.46
N LYS A 57 -3.76 3.83 -4.06
CA LYS A 57 -4.76 4.58 -4.80
C LYS A 57 -4.74 4.09 -6.24
N VAL A 58 -5.90 3.67 -6.73
CA VAL A 58 -6.07 3.10 -8.07
C VAL A 58 -7.11 3.89 -8.84
N ARG A 59 -6.89 4.03 -10.16
CA ARG A 59 -7.87 4.61 -11.08
C ARG A 59 -8.48 3.50 -11.93
N ASN A 60 -9.80 3.31 -11.81
CA ASN A 60 -10.53 2.29 -12.53
C ASN A 60 -10.63 2.61 -14.04
N ASN A 61 -10.33 1.63 -14.89
CA ASN A 61 -10.26 1.83 -16.33
C ASN A 61 -11.64 2.12 -16.95
N ARG A 62 -12.71 1.53 -16.42
CA ARG A 62 -14.08 1.67 -16.94
C ARG A 62 -14.75 2.95 -16.45
N THR A 63 -14.74 3.18 -15.15
CA THR A 63 -15.47 4.31 -14.52
C THR A 63 -14.64 5.58 -14.41
N LYS A 64 -13.33 5.50 -14.64
CA LYS A 64 -12.35 6.57 -14.44
C LYS A 64 -12.26 7.14 -13.02
N LYS A 65 -13.02 6.57 -12.07
CA LYS A 65 -13.03 6.92 -10.66
C LYS A 65 -11.79 6.39 -9.94
N GLU A 66 -11.41 7.08 -8.88
CA GLU A 66 -10.26 6.75 -8.06
C GLU A 66 -10.67 6.17 -6.71
N PHE A 67 -9.94 5.17 -6.24
CA PHE A 67 -10.25 4.46 -5.00
C PHE A 67 -8.97 4.17 -4.22
N TRP A 68 -9.07 4.25 -2.90
CA TRP A 68 -8.08 3.66 -2.01
C TRP A 68 -8.48 2.23 -1.70
N ILE A 69 -7.60 1.28 -1.98
CA ILE A 69 -7.79 -0.14 -1.69
C ILE A 69 -6.64 -0.66 -0.84
N HIS A 70 -6.86 -1.74 -0.11
CA HIS A 70 -5.76 -2.43 0.57
C HIS A 70 -4.96 -3.23 -0.47
N ILE A 71 -3.65 -3.40 -0.24
CA ILE A 71 -2.85 -4.28 -1.08
C ILE A 71 -3.38 -5.73 -1.11
N TYR A 72 -4.07 -6.18 -0.05
CA TYR A 72 -4.68 -7.50 0.06
C TYR A 72 -5.94 -7.67 -0.80
N ASP A 73 -6.51 -6.59 -1.32
CA ASP A 73 -7.66 -6.64 -2.24
C ASP A 73 -7.24 -6.87 -3.70
N VAL A 74 -5.93 -6.76 -3.99
CA VAL A 74 -5.37 -6.96 -5.33
C VAL A 74 -5.42 -8.45 -5.67
N LEU A 75 -5.95 -8.75 -6.85
CA LEU A 75 -5.99 -10.10 -7.40
C LEU A 75 -4.72 -10.29 -8.24
N GLN A 76 -3.81 -11.15 -7.77
CA GLN A 76 -2.63 -11.58 -8.54
C GLN A 76 -3.02 -12.50 -9.69
#